data_AF-A0A423NV71-F1
#
_entry.id   AF-A0A423NV71-F1
#
_cell.length_a   1.000
_cell.length_b   1.000
_cell.length_c   1.000
_cell.angle_alpha   90.00
_cell.angle_beta   90.00
_cell.angle_gamma   90.00
#
_symmetry.space_group_name_H-M   'P 1'
#
loop_
_entity.id
_entity.type
_entity.pdbx_description
1 polymer ?
#
loop_
_entity_poly.entity_id
_entity_poly.type
_entity_poly.pdbx_seq_one_letter_code
_entity_poly.pdbx_strand_id
1 'polypeptide(L)'
;MARYKDIPRVQNPPEGDGHHVTWRYMTAAELAEREAGQNAYDAMLARQEAFERSREVAAKKPETVRAGCVFAKSCKLPDAIIDYSNPSGMVPTDSLKDYGELILLGAREADASGGIPLKKISANAIPIGFGSLALAGSAFEALPALVSSAVAAPLVGLVALLIPSSLGDSALYTDEQLSTLKQARTRVRLRVEQQANGSLKGYGFYTGKNRDWEMVDVVQFTARGDRFVADLGEGVELLWTPAVDGSDILGTPALEAAPQAPHIWVYPPTKAADGILVNPLYPPEYRDFILVFPADSGVEPIYIVVSTAKGTAEAGHTYHPAPETSDITAFPDLRRAKKKTPFNGGLRDRWINAKGRIIYEWDYLHGELEAYRASDGSHLGSYDHRTGEQIDPPKKNRSIKKYL
;
A
#
# COMPACT_ATOMS: atom_id res chain seq x y z
N MET A 1 62.31 -9.94 -48.34
CA MET A 1 61.52 -8.91 -49.03
C MET A 1 60.08 -9.41 -49.18
N ALA A 2 59.21 -9.08 -48.23
CA ALA A 2 57.79 -9.46 -48.28
C ALA A 2 57.10 -8.67 -49.41
N ARG A 3 56.44 -9.38 -50.33
CA ARG A 3 55.74 -8.78 -51.46
C ARG A 3 54.53 -7.99 -50.92
N TYR A 4 54.37 -6.75 -51.37
CA TYR A 4 53.23 -5.84 -51.11
C TYR A 4 51.84 -6.36 -51.56
N LYS A 5 51.67 -7.67 -51.80
CA LYS A 5 50.45 -8.24 -52.38
C LYS A 5 49.30 -8.44 -51.38
N ASP A 6 49.57 -8.49 -50.08
CA ASP A 6 48.56 -8.86 -49.07
C ASP A 6 48.17 -7.68 -48.14
N ILE A 7 48.65 -6.47 -48.42
CA ILE A 7 48.34 -5.28 -47.62
C ILE A 7 47.11 -4.56 -48.21
N PRO A 8 46.02 -4.36 -47.44
CA PRO A 8 44.84 -3.63 -47.92
C PRO A 8 45.19 -2.19 -48.32
N ARG A 9 44.50 -1.69 -49.36
CA ARG A 9 44.67 -0.31 -49.85
C ARG A 9 43.54 0.57 -49.35
N VAL A 10 43.87 1.81 -49.00
CA VAL A 10 42.94 2.87 -48.61
C VAL A 10 43.11 4.07 -49.53
N GLN A 11 42.04 4.82 -49.70
CA GLN A 11 42.01 5.99 -50.56
C GLN A 11 42.81 7.13 -49.92
N ASN A 12 43.62 7.84 -50.70
CA ASN A 12 44.29 9.05 -50.21
C ASN A 12 43.28 10.20 -50.05
N PRO A 13 43.54 11.14 -49.12
CA PRO A 13 42.85 12.42 -49.11
C PRO A 13 43.06 13.13 -50.47
N PRO A 14 42.05 13.85 -50.99
CA PRO A 14 42.18 14.53 -52.28
C PRO A 14 43.23 15.65 -52.21
N GLU A 15 44.16 15.67 -53.17
CA GLU A 15 45.12 16.77 -53.40
C GLU A 15 44.99 17.32 -54.83
N GLY A 16 45.03 18.64 -54.99
CA GLY A 16 44.83 19.33 -56.28
C GLY A 16 43.37 19.33 -56.75
N ASP A 17 43.16 19.56 -58.06
CA ASP A 17 41.86 19.86 -58.72
C ASP A 17 40.84 18.69 -58.73
N GLY A 18 40.76 17.89 -57.66
CA GLY A 18 39.61 17.06 -57.29
C GLY A 18 39.25 15.86 -58.18
N HIS A 19 39.91 15.68 -59.33
CA HIS A 19 39.45 14.72 -60.35
C HIS A 19 40.27 13.42 -60.43
N HIS A 20 41.28 13.19 -59.58
CA HIS A 20 42.03 11.93 -59.54
C HIS A 20 42.02 11.29 -58.15
N VAL A 21 41.38 10.12 -58.04
CA VAL A 21 41.41 9.29 -56.83
C VAL A 21 42.66 8.42 -56.85
N THR A 22 43.54 8.61 -55.87
CA THR A 22 44.74 7.77 -55.70
C THR A 22 44.62 6.88 -54.47
N TRP A 23 45.23 5.69 -54.51
CA TRP A 23 45.13 4.66 -53.47
C TRP A 23 46.52 4.34 -52.92
N ARG A 24 46.68 4.33 -51.59
CA ARG A 24 47.91 3.90 -50.92
C ARG A 24 47.69 2.62 -50.12
N TYR A 25 48.77 1.91 -49.81
CA TYR A 25 48.73 0.83 -48.84
C TYR A 25 48.50 1.39 -47.44
N MET A 26 47.74 0.66 -46.61
CA MET A 26 47.58 1.01 -45.20
C MET A 26 48.94 1.00 -44.51
N THR A 27 49.16 2.00 -43.66
CA THR A 27 50.34 2.06 -42.79
C THR A 27 50.22 1.03 -41.67
N ALA A 28 51.33 0.68 -41.03
CA ALA A 28 51.33 -0.27 -39.91
C ALA A 28 50.41 0.17 -38.75
N ALA A 29 50.28 1.49 -38.52
CA ALA A 29 49.37 2.04 -37.51
C ALA A 29 47.90 1.84 -37.89
N GLU A 30 47.51 2.09 -39.15
CA GLU A 30 46.13 1.90 -39.62
C GLU A 30 45.73 0.43 -39.68
N LEU A 31 46.68 -0.47 -39.96
CA LEU A 31 46.48 -1.92 -39.86
C LEU A 31 46.23 -2.34 -38.40
N ALA A 32 47.02 -1.83 -37.46
CA ALA A 32 46.83 -2.11 -36.04
C ALA A 32 45.49 -1.57 -35.51
N GLU A 33 45.04 -0.39 -35.96
CA GLU A 33 43.71 0.15 -35.60
C GLU A 33 42.57 -0.69 -36.18
N ARG A 34 42.72 -1.19 -37.41
CA ARG A 34 41.73 -2.08 -38.03
C ARG A 34 41.66 -3.44 -37.32
N GLU A 35 42.80 -4.03 -36.98
CA GLU A 35 42.86 -5.26 -36.20
C GLU A 35 42.27 -5.06 -34.80
N ALA A 36 42.56 -3.93 -34.14
CA ALA A 36 41.95 -3.60 -32.85
C ALA A 36 40.42 -3.42 -32.96
N GLY A 37 39.93 -2.79 -34.04
CA GLY A 37 38.50 -2.65 -34.31
C GLY A 37 37.81 -3.99 -34.59
N GLN A 38 38.46 -4.89 -35.34
CA GLN A 38 37.97 -6.25 -35.57
C GLN A 38 37.94 -7.07 -34.28
N ASN A 39 39.01 -7.04 -33.48
CA ASN A 39 39.06 -7.70 -32.19
C ASN A 39 37.99 -7.18 -31.21
N ALA A 40 37.71 -5.88 -31.22
CA ALA A 40 36.64 -5.30 -30.41
C ALA A 40 35.24 -5.75 -30.88
N TYR A 41 35.05 -5.88 -32.19
CA TYR A 41 33.81 -6.40 -32.78
C TYR A 41 33.60 -7.89 -32.44
N ASP A 42 34.64 -8.71 -32.59
CA ASP A 42 34.59 -10.14 -32.25
C ASP A 42 34.36 -10.35 -30.75
N ALA A 43 34.98 -9.53 -29.89
CA ALA A 43 34.75 -9.54 -28.45
C ALA A 43 33.31 -9.14 -28.08
N MET A 44 32.71 -8.20 -28.82
CA MET A 44 31.30 -7.83 -28.65
C MET A 44 30.37 -8.97 -29.07
N LEU A 45 30.64 -9.63 -30.20
CA LEU A 45 29.86 -10.78 -30.67
C LEU A 45 29.94 -11.95 -29.69
N ALA A 46 31.13 -12.25 -29.16
CA ALA A 46 31.32 -13.28 -28.14
C ALA A 46 30.57 -12.97 -26.83
N ARG A 47 30.47 -11.69 -26.43
CA ARG A 47 29.65 -11.27 -25.29
C ARG A 47 28.16 -11.45 -25.56
N GLN A 48 27.71 -11.18 -26.79
CA GLN A 48 26.33 -11.38 -27.20
C GLN A 48 25.95 -12.86 -27.21
N GLU A 49 26.79 -13.73 -27.77
CA GLU A 49 26.57 -15.18 -27.71
C GLU A 49 26.62 -15.74 -26.28
N ALA A 50 27.50 -15.22 -25.43
CA ALA A 50 27.55 -15.60 -24.02
C ALA A 50 26.26 -15.17 -23.29
N PHE A 51 25.73 -13.99 -23.62
CA PHE A 51 24.44 -13.52 -23.11
C PHE A 51 23.27 -14.38 -23.60
N GLU A 52 23.23 -14.74 -24.87
CA GLU A 52 22.19 -15.61 -25.44
C GLU A 52 22.26 -17.03 -24.86
N ARG A 53 23.46 -17.62 -24.73
CA ARG A 53 23.65 -18.89 -24.01
C ARG A 53 23.26 -18.80 -22.55
N SER A 54 23.54 -17.68 -21.88
CA SER A 54 23.08 -17.48 -20.49
C SER A 54 21.55 -17.45 -20.39
N ARG A 55 20.85 -16.90 -21.40
CA ARG A 55 19.38 -16.94 -21.49
C ARG A 55 18.85 -18.35 -21.77
N GLU A 56 19.48 -19.10 -22.65
CA GLU A 56 19.09 -20.49 -22.93
C GLU A 56 19.33 -21.43 -21.74
N VAL A 57 20.44 -21.24 -21.01
CA VAL A 57 20.74 -21.98 -19.78
C VAL A 57 19.76 -21.58 -18.66
N ALA A 58 19.37 -20.31 -18.58
CA ALA A 58 18.30 -19.87 -17.68
C ALA A 58 16.93 -20.48 -18.05
N ALA A 59 16.67 -20.69 -19.35
CA ALA A 59 15.43 -21.31 -19.85
C ALA A 59 15.39 -22.85 -19.65
N LYS A 60 16.54 -23.52 -19.45
CA LYS A 60 16.64 -24.98 -19.27
C LYS A 60 16.84 -25.43 -17.81
N LYS A 61 16.75 -24.52 -16.84
CA LYS A 61 16.81 -24.88 -15.42
C LYS A 61 15.48 -25.54 -15.01
N PRO A 62 15.48 -26.69 -14.31
CA PRO A 62 14.24 -27.30 -13.84
C PRO A 62 13.46 -26.31 -12.95
N GLU A 63 12.17 -26.13 -13.24
CA GLU A 63 11.31 -25.07 -12.70
C GLU A 63 11.34 -25.03 -11.16
N THR A 64 12.00 -24.01 -10.63
CA THR A 64 11.83 -23.55 -9.25
C THR A 64 10.88 -22.35 -9.26
N VAL A 65 9.70 -22.52 -8.66
CA VAL A 65 8.66 -21.54 -8.26
C VAL A 65 8.59 -20.27 -9.12
N ARG A 66 7.57 -20.19 -9.98
CA ARG A 66 7.31 -19.05 -10.86
C ARG A 66 7.29 -17.72 -10.09
N ALA A 67 8.28 -16.87 -10.35
CA ALA A 67 8.27 -15.46 -9.96
C ALA A 67 7.21 -14.70 -10.77
N GLY A 68 5.94 -14.77 -10.36
CA GLY A 68 4.83 -14.17 -11.10
C GLY A 68 3.47 -14.19 -10.42
N CYS A 69 3.26 -15.03 -9.41
CA CYS A 69 1.94 -15.17 -8.78
C CYS A 69 1.51 -13.94 -7.96
N VAL A 70 0.18 -13.78 -7.80
CA VAL A 70 -0.49 -12.76 -7.00
C VAL A 70 -1.61 -13.37 -6.18
N PHE A 71 -1.88 -12.83 -5.01
CA PHE A 71 -2.95 -13.28 -4.11
C PHE A 71 -4.32 -12.84 -4.64
N ALA A 72 -4.44 -11.56 -4.99
CA ALA A 72 -5.64 -10.99 -5.57
C ALA A 72 -5.29 -10.06 -6.74
N LYS A 73 -6.11 -10.09 -7.79
CA LYS A 73 -6.06 -9.20 -8.96
C LYS A 73 -7.48 -8.91 -9.45
N SER A 74 -7.62 -7.85 -10.25
CA SER A 74 -8.90 -7.51 -10.86
C SER A 74 -9.34 -8.61 -11.83
N CYS A 75 -10.61 -9.02 -11.74
CA CYS A 75 -11.27 -9.96 -12.66
C CYS A 75 -11.41 -9.40 -14.08
N LYS A 76 -11.17 -8.10 -14.27
CA LYS A 76 -11.13 -7.46 -15.60
C LYS A 76 -9.83 -7.75 -16.35
N LEU A 77 -8.79 -8.23 -15.66
CA LEU A 77 -7.53 -8.58 -16.28
C LEU A 77 -7.57 -10.03 -16.82
N PRO A 78 -7.08 -10.30 -18.04
CA PRO A 78 -7.02 -11.66 -18.59
C PRO A 78 -6.19 -12.62 -17.73
N ASP A 79 -6.38 -13.92 -17.95
CA ASP A 79 -5.55 -14.99 -17.36
C ASP A 79 -4.05 -14.69 -17.51
N ALA A 80 -3.26 -15.04 -16.49
CA ALA A 80 -1.81 -14.80 -16.40
C ALA A 80 -1.38 -13.33 -16.31
N ILE A 81 -2.28 -12.36 -16.54
CA ILE A 81 -1.95 -10.92 -16.54
C ILE A 81 -2.26 -10.29 -15.19
N ILE A 82 -1.22 -9.92 -14.44
CA ILE A 82 -1.37 -9.36 -13.08
C ILE A 82 -1.42 -7.83 -13.04
N ASP A 83 -0.95 -7.16 -14.10
CA ASP A 83 -0.88 -5.72 -14.16
C ASP A 83 -1.77 -5.15 -15.26
N TYR A 84 -2.40 -4.01 -15.01
CA TYR A 84 -2.94 -3.18 -16.09
C TYR A 84 -1.81 -2.69 -17.00
N SER A 85 -1.91 -3.01 -18.29
CA SER A 85 -1.01 -2.52 -19.33
C SER A 85 -1.79 -1.64 -20.30
N ASN A 86 -1.68 -0.32 -20.16
CA ASN A 86 -2.25 0.64 -21.11
C ASN A 86 -1.11 1.43 -21.76
N PRO A 87 -1.06 1.55 -23.11
CA PRO A 87 -0.06 2.38 -23.79
C PRO A 87 0.00 3.83 -23.32
N SER A 88 -1.13 4.36 -22.81
CA SER A 88 -1.20 5.72 -22.23
C SER A 88 -0.71 5.81 -20.78
N GLY A 89 -0.40 4.68 -20.13
CA GLY A 89 -0.07 4.60 -18.70
C GLY A 89 -1.27 4.74 -17.75
N MET A 90 -2.49 4.91 -18.27
CA MET A 90 -3.69 5.07 -17.46
C MET A 90 -4.19 3.73 -16.89
N VAL A 91 -4.31 3.67 -15.56
CA VAL A 91 -4.92 2.56 -14.82
C VAL A 91 -6.32 2.98 -14.38
N PRO A 92 -7.37 2.15 -14.56
CA PRO A 92 -8.73 2.51 -14.18
C PRO A 92 -8.92 2.55 -12.65
N THR A 93 -9.90 3.34 -12.19
CA THR A 93 -10.46 3.19 -10.84
C THR A 93 -11.47 2.05 -10.88
N ASP A 94 -11.22 1.02 -10.08
CA ASP A 94 -12.04 -0.18 -10.01
C ASP A 94 -12.93 -0.20 -8.77
N SER A 95 -13.98 -1.02 -8.77
CA SER A 95 -14.67 -1.38 -7.53
C SER A 95 -13.88 -2.47 -6.82
N LEU A 96 -13.90 -2.50 -5.49
CA LEU A 96 -13.29 -3.60 -4.74
C LEU A 96 -13.87 -4.97 -5.13
N LYS A 97 -15.14 -4.99 -5.55
CA LYS A 97 -15.83 -6.19 -6.08
C LYS A 97 -15.15 -6.79 -7.31
N ASP A 98 -14.38 -6.00 -8.04
CA ASP A 98 -13.61 -6.51 -9.17
C ASP A 98 -12.44 -7.40 -8.70
N TYR A 99 -12.02 -7.30 -7.44
CA TYR A 99 -10.90 -8.08 -6.88
C TYR A 99 -11.36 -9.23 -5.98
N GLY A 100 -12.54 -9.12 -5.37
CA GLY A 100 -13.06 -10.12 -4.46
C GLY A 100 -14.26 -9.64 -3.66
N GLU A 101 -14.79 -10.54 -2.83
CA GLU A 101 -15.91 -10.26 -1.94
C GLU A 101 -15.42 -9.72 -0.60
N LEU A 102 -15.96 -8.57 -0.20
CA LEU A 102 -15.67 -7.92 1.08
C LEU A 102 -16.64 -8.42 2.16
N ILE A 103 -16.11 -8.90 3.27
CA ILE A 103 -16.85 -9.18 4.50
C ILE A 103 -16.31 -8.27 5.60
N LEU A 104 -17.20 -7.54 6.27
CA LEU A 104 -16.85 -6.71 7.43
C LEU A 104 -17.36 -7.38 8.69
N LEU A 105 -16.46 -7.58 9.64
CA LEU A 105 -16.78 -8.03 10.98
C LEU A 105 -16.38 -6.96 11.99
N GLY A 106 -17.14 -6.80 13.07
CA GLY A 106 -16.76 -5.92 14.15
C GLY A 106 -17.29 -6.39 15.49
N ALA A 107 -16.73 -5.81 16.53
CA ALA A 107 -17.03 -6.14 17.91
C ALA A 107 -17.09 -4.88 18.76
N ARG A 108 -17.90 -4.93 19.82
CA ARG A 108 -18.09 -3.82 20.78
C ARG A 108 -17.70 -4.19 22.21
N GLU A 109 -17.63 -5.48 22.51
CA GLU A 109 -17.45 -5.98 23.86
C GLU A 109 -16.61 -7.26 23.85
N ALA A 110 -15.97 -7.52 24.99
CA ALA A 110 -15.33 -8.80 25.25
C ALA A 110 -16.37 -9.80 25.79
N ASP A 111 -16.16 -11.08 25.51
CA ASP A 111 -16.91 -12.18 26.10
C ASP A 111 -16.39 -12.52 27.51
N ALA A 112 -17.04 -13.50 28.16
CA ALA A 112 -16.68 -13.95 29.50
C ALA A 112 -15.27 -14.57 29.60
N SER A 113 -14.66 -14.94 28.47
CA SER A 113 -13.28 -15.45 28.38
C SER A 113 -12.25 -14.35 28.12
N GLY A 114 -12.68 -13.08 27.99
CA GLY A 114 -11.82 -11.95 27.64
C GLY A 114 -11.49 -11.87 26.14
N GLY A 115 -12.05 -12.76 25.31
CA GLY A 115 -11.95 -12.68 23.86
C GLY A 115 -12.93 -11.65 23.31
N ILE A 116 -12.67 -11.10 22.13
CA ILE A 116 -13.54 -10.13 21.48
C ILE A 116 -14.19 -10.79 20.27
N PRO A 117 -15.38 -11.38 20.42
CA PRO A 117 -16.05 -12.09 19.34
C PRO A 117 -16.46 -11.14 18.22
N LEU A 118 -16.00 -11.41 17.00
CA LEU A 118 -16.31 -10.61 15.83
C LEU A 118 -17.68 -11.01 15.27
N LYS A 119 -18.56 -10.02 15.08
CA LYS A 119 -19.91 -10.18 14.56
C LYS A 119 -20.03 -9.52 13.18
N LYS A 120 -20.90 -10.05 12.33
CA LYS A 120 -21.05 -9.62 10.93
C LYS A 120 -21.68 -8.22 10.81
N ILE A 121 -21.04 -7.34 10.05
CA ILE A 121 -21.52 -5.98 9.72
C ILE A 121 -22.07 -5.92 8.30
N SER A 122 -21.34 -6.47 7.32
CA SER A 122 -21.71 -6.39 5.90
C SER A 122 -22.83 -7.35 5.53
N ALA A 123 -23.50 -7.12 4.40
CA ALA A 123 -24.54 -8.03 3.90
C ALA A 123 -23.96 -9.36 3.36
N ASN A 124 -22.77 -9.33 2.77
CA ASN A 124 -22.12 -10.49 2.13
C ASN A 124 -22.04 -11.70 3.05
N ALA A 125 -22.43 -12.87 2.55
CA ALA A 125 -22.42 -14.13 3.30
C ALA A 125 -20.97 -14.55 3.61
N ILE A 126 -20.78 -15.11 4.80
CA ILE A 126 -19.52 -15.79 5.14
C ILE A 126 -19.60 -17.18 4.51
N PRO A 127 -18.51 -17.71 3.92
CA PRO A 127 -18.49 -19.04 3.35
C PRO A 127 -18.95 -20.10 4.35
N ILE A 128 -19.69 -21.09 3.86
CA ILE A 128 -20.12 -22.24 4.67
C ILE A 128 -18.86 -22.96 5.17
N GLY A 129 -18.86 -23.37 6.44
CA GLY A 129 -17.72 -24.05 7.07
C GLY A 129 -16.63 -23.11 7.59
N PHE A 130 -16.71 -21.80 7.36
CA PHE A 130 -15.71 -20.84 7.83
C PHE A 130 -15.61 -20.79 9.36
N GLY A 131 -16.71 -20.95 10.09
CA GLY A 131 -16.72 -20.86 11.55
C GLY A 131 -16.70 -19.41 12.06
N SER A 132 -16.05 -19.17 13.19
CA SER A 132 -16.07 -17.87 13.87
C SER A 132 -14.67 -17.30 14.13
N LEU A 133 -14.62 -15.97 14.23
CA LEU A 133 -13.40 -15.23 14.55
C LEU A 133 -13.57 -14.40 15.82
N ALA A 134 -12.49 -14.25 16.57
CA ALA A 134 -12.40 -13.34 17.70
C ALA A 134 -11.03 -12.66 17.74
N LEU A 135 -10.98 -11.42 18.23
CA LEU A 135 -9.71 -10.74 18.53
C LEU A 135 -9.30 -11.05 19.98
N ALA A 136 -8.01 -11.17 20.23
CA ALA A 136 -7.43 -11.40 21.55
C ALA A 136 -6.02 -10.81 21.65
N GLY A 137 -5.39 -10.98 22.81
CA GLY A 137 -4.02 -10.53 23.07
C GLY A 137 -3.94 -9.27 23.96
N SER A 138 -2.72 -8.89 24.33
CA SER A 138 -2.44 -7.80 25.27
C SER A 138 -2.93 -6.43 24.81
N ALA A 139 -3.16 -6.25 23.51
CA ALA A 139 -3.82 -5.06 22.97
C ALA A 139 -5.22 -4.85 23.57
N PHE A 140 -5.87 -5.90 24.09
CA PHE A 140 -7.26 -5.87 24.52
C PHE A 140 -7.49 -6.05 26.04
N GLU A 141 -6.44 -6.35 26.82
CA GLU A 141 -6.52 -6.63 28.27
C GLU A 141 -7.08 -5.48 29.13
N ALA A 142 -7.08 -4.24 28.61
CA ALA A 142 -7.51 -3.03 29.33
C ALA A 142 -8.85 -2.45 28.83
N LEU A 143 -9.61 -3.19 28.01
CA LEU A 143 -10.89 -2.68 27.53
C LEU A 143 -11.94 -2.74 28.64
N PRO A 144 -12.54 -1.60 29.05
CA PRO A 144 -13.67 -1.64 29.97
C PRO A 144 -14.84 -2.38 29.29
N ALA A 145 -15.58 -3.18 30.08
CA ALA A 145 -16.85 -3.76 29.63
C ALA A 145 -17.82 -2.62 29.30
N LEU A 146 -17.88 -2.21 28.03
CA LEU A 146 -18.69 -1.11 27.55
C LEU A 146 -20.15 -1.56 27.48
N VAL A 147 -20.88 -1.37 28.57
CA VAL A 147 -22.34 -1.50 28.57
C VAL A 147 -22.92 -0.23 27.95
N SER A 148 -23.02 -0.17 26.62
CA SER A 148 -23.74 0.92 25.95
C SER A 148 -24.72 0.36 24.94
N SER A 149 -25.99 0.35 25.32
CA SER A 149 -27.14 0.04 24.48
C SER A 149 -27.51 1.17 23.51
N ALA A 150 -26.55 2.04 23.16
CA ALA A 150 -26.79 3.21 22.33
C ALA A 150 -26.56 2.90 20.84
N VAL A 151 -27.44 3.45 20.00
CA VAL A 151 -27.30 3.50 18.55
C VAL A 151 -26.14 4.46 18.21
N ALA A 152 -24.89 3.95 18.29
CA ALA A 152 -23.60 4.53 17.84
C ALA A 152 -22.39 4.09 18.72
N ALA A 153 -22.50 3.03 19.53
CA ALA A 153 -21.36 2.58 20.34
C ALA A 153 -20.12 2.24 19.46
N PRO A 154 -18.93 2.76 19.83
CA PRO A 154 -17.70 2.56 19.05
C PRO A 154 -17.32 1.08 18.99
N LEU A 155 -16.76 0.66 17.86
CA LEU A 155 -16.22 -0.67 17.69
C LEU A 155 -14.88 -0.75 18.45
N VAL A 156 -14.72 -1.78 19.28
CA VAL A 156 -13.43 -2.10 19.91
C VAL A 156 -12.50 -2.86 18.96
N GLY A 157 -13.08 -3.52 17.96
CA GLY A 157 -12.38 -4.17 16.86
C GLY A 157 -13.20 -4.18 15.58
N LEU A 158 -12.52 -4.02 14.45
CA LEU A 158 -13.06 -4.03 13.10
C LEU A 158 -12.08 -4.83 12.22
N VAL A 159 -12.57 -5.86 11.55
CA VAL A 159 -11.80 -6.68 10.61
C VAL A 159 -12.49 -6.67 9.26
N ALA A 160 -11.76 -6.26 8.23
CA ALA A 160 -12.19 -6.38 6.85
C ALA A 160 -11.54 -7.63 6.23
N LEU A 161 -12.34 -8.53 5.68
CA LEU A 161 -11.89 -9.73 5.00
C LEU A 161 -12.17 -9.55 3.51
N LEU A 162 -11.16 -9.77 2.68
CA LEU A 162 -11.31 -9.85 1.22
C LEU A 162 -11.06 -11.30 0.82
N ILE A 163 -12.11 -11.95 0.32
CA ILE A 163 -12.02 -13.25 -0.32
C ILE A 163 -11.76 -12.97 -1.81
N PRO A 164 -10.58 -13.32 -2.35
CA PRO A 164 -10.27 -13.07 -3.75
C PRO A 164 -11.29 -13.71 -4.68
N SER A 165 -11.56 -13.08 -5.82
CA SER A 165 -12.39 -13.68 -6.86
C SER A 165 -11.76 -15.01 -7.33
N SER A 166 -12.55 -16.09 -7.35
CA SER A 166 -12.12 -17.36 -7.93
C SER A 166 -12.16 -17.26 -9.45
N LEU A 167 -11.01 -16.95 -10.06
CA LEU A 167 -10.90 -16.65 -11.49
C LEU A 167 -10.46 -17.85 -12.34
N GLY A 168 -10.05 -18.97 -11.72
CA GLY A 168 -9.36 -20.07 -12.43
C GLY A 168 -8.07 -19.60 -13.12
N ASP A 169 -7.49 -18.51 -12.62
CA ASP A 169 -6.39 -17.77 -13.24
C ASP A 169 -5.04 -18.34 -12.80
N SER A 170 -4.19 -18.63 -13.79
CA SER A 170 -2.87 -19.24 -13.62
C SER A 170 -1.83 -18.32 -12.97
N ALA A 171 -2.15 -17.03 -12.79
CA ALA A 171 -1.35 -16.07 -12.05
C ALA A 171 -1.66 -16.04 -10.55
N LEU A 172 -2.65 -16.79 -10.06
CA LEU A 172 -2.94 -16.83 -8.63
C LEU A 172 -1.95 -17.75 -7.90
N TYR A 173 -1.67 -17.44 -6.63
CA TYR A 173 -0.98 -18.40 -5.77
C TYR A 173 -1.87 -19.62 -5.52
N THR A 174 -1.25 -20.80 -5.39
CA THR A 174 -1.93 -21.96 -4.79
C THR A 174 -1.85 -21.91 -3.27
N ASP A 175 -2.73 -22.65 -2.60
CA ASP A 175 -2.74 -22.75 -1.14
C ASP A 175 -1.42 -23.30 -0.60
N GLU A 176 -0.83 -24.30 -1.28
CA GLU A 176 0.47 -24.86 -0.90
C GLU A 176 1.57 -23.82 -1.03
N GLN A 177 1.55 -22.99 -2.07
CA GLN A 177 2.51 -21.91 -2.22
C GLN A 177 2.39 -20.93 -1.06
N LEU A 178 1.18 -20.43 -0.77
CA LEU A 178 0.96 -19.49 0.33
C LEU A 178 1.41 -20.06 1.67
N SER A 179 1.19 -21.35 1.93
CA SER A 179 1.61 -22.01 3.17
C SER A 179 3.13 -22.04 3.42
N THR A 180 3.95 -21.75 2.40
CA THR A 180 5.42 -21.74 2.51
C THR A 180 6.01 -20.33 2.50
N LEU A 181 5.19 -19.32 2.21
CA LEU A 181 5.63 -17.94 2.04
C LEU A 181 5.53 -17.17 3.36
N LYS A 182 6.49 -16.26 3.58
CA LYS A 182 6.39 -15.24 4.63
C LYS A 182 5.64 -14.00 4.17
N GLN A 183 5.74 -13.71 2.87
CA GLN A 183 5.06 -12.61 2.22
C GLN A 183 4.57 -13.05 0.85
N ALA A 184 3.40 -12.57 0.46
CA ALA A 184 2.81 -12.83 -0.85
C ALA A 184 2.43 -11.52 -1.53
N ARG A 185 2.56 -11.50 -2.85
CA ARG A 185 2.23 -10.34 -3.67
C ARG A 185 0.72 -10.19 -3.80
N THR A 186 0.18 -8.98 -3.76
CA THR A 186 -1.22 -8.67 -4.11
C THR A 186 -1.30 -7.46 -5.04
N ARG A 187 -2.39 -7.32 -5.80
CA ARG A 187 -2.69 -6.15 -6.65
C ARG A 187 -3.68 -5.18 -6.04
N VAL A 188 -4.27 -5.54 -4.90
CA VAL A 188 -5.13 -4.68 -4.12
C VAL A 188 -4.75 -4.74 -2.66
N ARG A 189 -4.74 -3.58 -2.04
CA ARG A 189 -4.75 -3.42 -0.59
C ARG A 189 -5.85 -2.44 -0.23
N LEU A 190 -6.41 -2.58 0.97
CA LEU A 190 -7.51 -1.73 1.41
C LEU A 190 -7.34 -1.31 2.85
N ARG A 191 -8.11 -0.30 3.24
CA ARG A 191 -8.25 0.14 4.61
C ARG A 191 -9.70 0.42 4.90
N VAL A 192 -10.15 0.04 6.10
CA VAL A 192 -11.47 0.39 6.62
C VAL A 192 -11.32 0.90 8.04
N GLU A 193 -12.00 1.99 8.35
CA GLU A 193 -12.01 2.61 9.67
C GLU A 193 -13.42 3.05 10.05
N GLN A 194 -13.69 3.12 11.36
CA GLN A 194 -14.87 3.77 11.88
C GLN A 194 -14.59 5.26 12.09
N GLN A 195 -15.46 6.12 11.57
CA GLN A 195 -15.41 7.56 11.77
C GLN A 195 -16.02 7.94 13.12
N ALA A 196 -15.73 9.15 13.61
CA ALA A 196 -16.26 9.66 14.88
C ALA A 196 -17.81 9.69 14.97
N ASN A 197 -18.49 9.76 13.83
CA ASN A 197 -19.96 9.68 13.75
C ASN A 197 -20.50 8.24 13.75
N GLY A 198 -19.64 7.24 13.92
CA GLY A 198 -19.97 5.82 13.92
C GLY A 198 -20.05 5.17 12.54
N SER A 199 -20.00 5.94 11.43
CA SER A 199 -20.06 5.39 10.07
C SER A 199 -18.73 4.75 9.67
N LEU A 200 -18.78 3.75 8.79
CA LEU A 200 -17.56 3.16 8.24
C LEU A 200 -17.10 3.91 6.98
N LYS A 201 -15.79 4.15 6.89
CA LYS A 201 -15.12 4.67 5.70
C LYS A 201 -14.09 3.64 5.25
N GLY A 202 -14.02 3.39 3.95
CA GLY A 202 -12.98 2.52 3.40
C GLY A 202 -12.56 2.96 2.02
N TYR A 203 -11.31 2.66 1.68
CA TYR A 203 -10.74 2.84 0.35
C TYR A 203 -9.77 1.69 0.07
N GLY A 204 -9.63 1.35 -1.21
CA GLY A 204 -8.59 0.46 -1.70
C GLY A 204 -7.62 1.22 -2.59
N PHE A 205 -6.44 0.65 -2.78
CA PHE A 205 -5.50 1.15 -3.77
C PHE A 205 -4.87 -0.01 -4.51
N TYR A 206 -4.64 0.23 -5.80
CA TYR A 206 -3.97 -0.69 -6.68
C TYR A 206 -2.47 -0.58 -6.43
N THR A 207 -1.83 -1.70 -6.06
CA THR A 207 -0.40 -1.73 -5.71
C THR A 207 0.49 -1.68 -6.96
N GLY A 208 0.00 -2.21 -8.08
CA GLY A 208 0.70 -2.27 -9.35
C GLY A 208 2.14 -2.79 -9.21
N LYS A 209 3.11 -2.01 -9.70
CA LYS A 209 4.54 -2.34 -9.65
C LYS A 209 5.26 -1.72 -8.44
N ASN A 210 4.52 -1.17 -7.47
CA ASN A 210 5.11 -0.62 -6.27
C ASN A 210 5.50 -1.76 -5.33
N ARG A 211 6.80 -2.06 -5.26
CA ARG A 211 7.33 -3.17 -4.45
C ARG A 211 7.05 -3.03 -2.96
N ASP A 212 7.06 -1.79 -2.46
CA ASP A 212 6.83 -1.50 -1.04
C ASP A 212 5.37 -1.72 -0.66
N TRP A 213 4.46 -1.73 -1.64
CA TRP A 213 3.02 -1.89 -1.42
C TRP A 213 2.51 -3.27 -1.84
N GLU A 214 3.15 -3.94 -2.79
CA GLU A 214 2.60 -5.19 -3.33
C GLU A 214 2.79 -6.39 -2.41
N MET A 215 3.75 -6.38 -1.48
CA MET A 215 4.09 -7.53 -0.63
C MET A 215 3.37 -7.47 0.72
N VAL A 216 2.51 -8.43 1.03
CA VAL A 216 1.75 -8.54 2.30
C VAL A 216 2.27 -9.73 3.11
N ASP A 217 2.38 -9.56 4.43
CA ASP A 217 2.76 -10.64 5.33
C ASP A 217 1.74 -11.78 5.32
N VAL A 218 2.25 -13.02 5.25
CA VAL A 218 1.46 -14.24 5.28
C VAL A 218 1.54 -14.81 6.69
N VAL A 219 0.38 -14.97 7.33
CA VAL A 219 0.26 -15.47 8.70
C VAL A 219 -0.53 -16.77 8.69
N GLN A 220 0.01 -17.79 9.33
CA GLN A 220 -0.62 -19.10 9.43
C GLN A 220 -1.31 -19.26 10.77
N PHE A 221 -2.49 -19.86 10.75
CA PHE A 221 -3.17 -20.30 11.95
C PHE A 221 -2.45 -21.51 12.56
N THR A 222 -2.15 -21.42 13.85
CA THR A 222 -1.52 -22.51 14.62
C THR A 222 -2.46 -23.01 15.71
N ALA A 223 -2.52 -24.32 15.92
CA ALA A 223 -3.38 -24.90 16.94
C ALA A 223 -2.88 -24.55 18.35
N ARG A 224 -3.76 -24.01 19.19
CA ARG A 224 -3.54 -23.72 20.61
C ARG A 224 -4.76 -24.20 21.39
N GLY A 225 -4.72 -25.45 21.85
CA GLY A 225 -5.86 -26.09 22.50
C GLY A 225 -6.96 -26.45 21.50
N ASP A 226 -8.17 -25.96 21.76
CA ASP A 226 -9.37 -26.14 20.92
C ASP A 226 -9.55 -25.02 19.87
N ARG A 227 -8.63 -24.06 19.82
CA ARG A 227 -8.68 -22.89 18.93
C ARG A 227 -7.44 -22.83 18.06
N PHE A 228 -7.56 -22.09 16.96
CA PHE A 228 -6.43 -21.71 16.14
C PHE A 228 -6.08 -20.24 16.36
N VAL A 229 -4.79 -19.93 16.39
CA VAL A 229 -4.28 -18.59 16.66
C VAL A 229 -3.38 -18.13 15.53
N ALA A 230 -3.65 -16.92 15.03
CA ALA A 230 -2.78 -16.16 14.15
C ALA A 230 -2.27 -14.94 14.94
N ASP A 231 -0.95 -14.85 15.16
CA ASP A 231 -0.31 -13.69 15.76
C ASP A 231 -0.14 -12.60 14.70
N LEU A 232 -0.76 -11.45 14.92
CA LEU A 232 -0.75 -10.31 14.02
C LEU A 232 0.22 -9.20 14.48
N GLY A 233 1.04 -9.49 15.50
CA GLY A 233 1.99 -8.56 16.08
C GLY A 233 1.35 -7.49 16.97
N GLU A 234 2.18 -6.72 17.67
CA GLU A 234 1.76 -5.61 18.54
C GLU A 234 0.68 -6.02 19.57
N GLY A 235 0.78 -7.24 20.08
CA GLY A 235 -0.14 -7.79 21.07
C GLY A 235 -1.55 -8.08 20.54
N VAL A 236 -1.75 -8.16 19.22
CA VAL A 236 -3.03 -8.54 18.60
C VAL A 236 -2.93 -9.96 18.07
N GLU A 237 -3.80 -10.83 18.57
CA GLU A 237 -4.02 -12.18 18.06
C GLU A 237 -5.41 -12.27 17.42
N LEU A 238 -5.51 -13.00 16.32
CA LEU A 238 -6.78 -13.42 15.75
C LEU A 238 -6.99 -14.89 16.10
N LEU A 239 -8.12 -15.18 16.75
CA LEU A 239 -8.56 -16.51 17.10
C LEU A 239 -9.55 -16.99 16.04
N TRP A 240 -9.37 -18.21 15.58
CA TRP A 240 -10.28 -18.87 14.66
C TRP A 240 -10.79 -20.17 15.27
N THR A 241 -12.11 -20.32 15.26
CA THR A 241 -12.79 -21.54 15.71
C THR A 241 -13.53 -22.12 14.50
N PRO A 242 -13.10 -23.29 13.98
CA PRO A 242 -13.73 -23.91 12.82
C PRO A 242 -15.20 -24.26 13.10
N ALA A 243 -16.02 -24.30 12.06
CA ALA A 243 -17.38 -24.81 12.18
C ALA A 243 -17.36 -26.33 12.47
N VAL A 244 -18.13 -26.79 13.45
CA VAL A 244 -18.27 -28.22 13.75
C VAL A 244 -19.05 -28.89 12.61
N ASP A 245 -18.51 -29.98 12.06
CA ASP A 245 -19.09 -30.82 11.01
C ASP A 245 -19.52 -30.10 9.71
N GLY A 246 -18.90 -28.95 9.39
CA GLY A 246 -19.20 -28.17 8.18
C GLY A 246 -20.61 -27.55 8.16
N SER A 247 -21.41 -27.77 9.20
CA SER A 247 -22.74 -27.18 9.35
C SER A 247 -22.66 -25.98 10.30
N ASP A 248 -22.48 -24.80 9.73
CA ASP A 248 -22.70 -23.56 10.46
C ASP A 248 -24.20 -23.22 10.39
N ILE A 249 -25.03 -23.92 11.16
CA ILE A 249 -26.50 -23.79 11.10
C ILE A 249 -26.94 -22.36 11.50
N LEU A 250 -26.12 -21.66 12.29
CA LEU A 250 -26.42 -20.30 12.76
C LEU A 250 -25.56 -19.20 12.09
N GLY A 251 -24.39 -19.53 11.54
CA GLY A 251 -23.49 -18.54 10.95
C GLY A 251 -22.85 -17.64 12.00
N THR A 252 -21.85 -16.84 11.61
CA THR A 252 -21.40 -15.73 12.46
C THR A 252 -22.57 -14.76 12.67
N PRO A 253 -22.95 -14.45 13.92
CA PRO A 253 -24.10 -13.62 14.21
C PRO A 253 -23.92 -12.19 13.68
N ALA A 254 -25.03 -11.55 13.30
CA ALA A 254 -25.03 -10.14 12.92
C ALA A 254 -24.72 -9.24 14.12
N LEU A 255 -23.98 -8.15 13.88
CA LEU A 255 -23.76 -7.13 14.89
C LEU A 255 -25.04 -6.30 15.07
N GLU A 256 -25.54 -6.21 16.30
CA GLU A 256 -26.71 -5.40 16.61
C GLU A 256 -26.45 -3.91 16.33
N ALA A 257 -27.37 -3.24 15.63
CA ALA A 257 -27.20 -1.86 15.17
C ALA A 257 -25.85 -1.66 14.45
N ALA A 258 -25.50 -2.58 13.55
CA ALA A 258 -24.29 -2.51 12.72
C ALA A 258 -24.28 -1.22 11.87
N PRO A 259 -23.11 -0.55 11.74
CA PRO A 259 -22.97 0.53 10.79
C PRO A 259 -23.09 0.01 9.35
N GLN A 260 -23.46 0.88 8.41
CA GLN A 260 -23.55 0.50 7.01
C GLN A 260 -22.15 0.24 6.43
N ALA A 261 -21.99 -0.89 5.74
CA ALA A 261 -20.78 -1.21 4.99
C ALA A 261 -20.56 -0.18 3.85
N PRO A 262 -19.35 0.40 3.72
CA PRO A 262 -19.06 1.37 2.69
C PRO A 262 -18.88 0.68 1.33
N HIS A 263 -19.19 1.40 0.25
CA HIS A 263 -18.72 1.02 -1.08
C HIS A 263 -17.25 1.41 -1.21
N ILE A 264 -16.38 0.44 -1.51
CA ILE A 264 -14.93 0.65 -1.59
C ILE A 264 -14.50 0.73 -3.05
N TRP A 265 -13.88 1.85 -3.42
CA TRP A 265 -13.18 2.04 -4.69
C TRP A 265 -11.70 1.71 -4.52
N VAL A 266 -11.10 1.11 -5.56
CA VAL A 266 -9.67 0.82 -5.67
C VAL A 266 -9.04 1.85 -6.58
N TYR A 267 -8.23 2.74 -6.00
CA TYR A 267 -7.63 3.85 -6.71
C TYR A 267 -6.26 3.49 -7.29
N PRO A 268 -5.93 3.92 -8.52
CA PRO A 268 -4.59 3.76 -9.08
C PRO A 268 -3.59 4.72 -8.42
N PRO A 269 -2.30 4.36 -8.33
CA PRO A 269 -1.25 5.18 -7.71
C PRO A 269 -0.87 6.37 -8.61
N THR A 270 -1.75 7.35 -8.71
CA THR A 270 -1.59 8.53 -9.57
C THR A 270 -1.73 9.81 -8.75
N LYS A 271 -1.06 10.89 -9.17
CA LYS A 271 -1.21 12.22 -8.55
C LYS A 271 -2.67 12.70 -8.50
N ALA A 272 -3.51 12.23 -9.43
CA ALA A 272 -4.94 12.51 -9.43
C ALA A 272 -5.66 11.78 -8.29
N ALA A 273 -5.31 10.53 -8.01
CA ALA A 273 -5.83 9.76 -6.89
C ALA A 273 -5.39 10.33 -5.53
N ASP A 274 -4.15 10.82 -5.41
CA ASP A 274 -3.64 11.49 -4.19
C ASP A 274 -4.48 12.73 -3.80
N GLY A 275 -5.09 13.40 -4.79
CA GLY A 275 -5.99 14.52 -4.56
C GLY A 275 -7.41 14.14 -4.14
N ILE A 276 -7.83 12.88 -4.40
CA ILE A 276 -9.15 12.34 -4.04
C ILE A 276 -9.08 11.67 -2.67
N LEU A 277 -8.04 10.86 -2.45
CA LEU A 277 -7.71 10.26 -1.17
C LEU A 277 -6.99 11.31 -0.32
N VAL A 278 -7.75 12.19 0.32
CA VAL A 278 -7.17 13.23 1.20
C VAL A 278 -6.45 12.55 2.37
N ASN A 279 -5.11 12.60 2.39
CA ASN A 279 -4.22 11.96 3.37
C ASN A 279 -4.48 10.45 3.58
N PRO A 280 -4.20 9.61 2.57
CA PRO A 280 -4.34 8.18 2.70
C PRO A 280 -3.22 7.63 3.58
N LEU A 281 -3.57 6.69 4.46
CA LEU A 281 -2.60 5.81 5.09
C LEU A 281 -2.25 4.68 4.13
N TYR A 282 -0.96 4.44 3.98
CA TYR A 282 -0.41 3.33 3.21
C TYR A 282 0.17 2.29 4.17
N PRO A 283 0.72 1.19 3.67
CA PRO A 283 1.55 0.30 4.46
C PRO A 283 2.93 0.95 4.67
N PRO A 284 3.56 0.75 5.84
CA PRO A 284 3.17 -0.13 6.94
C PRO A 284 2.29 0.54 8.01
N GLU A 285 1.72 1.73 7.74
CA GLU A 285 1.00 2.53 8.74
C GLU A 285 -0.35 1.92 9.21
N TYR A 286 -0.80 0.84 8.58
CA TYR A 286 -1.93 0.03 9.03
C TYR A 286 -1.61 -1.47 8.91
N ARG A 287 -2.40 -2.30 9.59
CA ARG A 287 -2.16 -3.73 9.70
C ARG A 287 -3.03 -4.53 8.74
N ASP A 288 -2.38 -5.23 7.82
CA ASP A 288 -3.01 -6.18 6.91
C ASP A 288 -2.17 -7.43 6.71
N PHE A 289 -2.85 -8.53 6.42
CA PHE A 289 -2.24 -9.86 6.36
C PHE A 289 -2.95 -10.73 5.34
N ILE A 290 -2.25 -11.72 4.83
CA ILE A 290 -2.87 -12.88 4.17
C ILE A 290 -2.90 -14.01 5.20
N LEU A 291 -4.09 -14.48 5.54
CA LEU A 291 -4.27 -15.59 6.47
C LEU A 291 -4.33 -16.90 5.70
N VAL A 292 -3.56 -17.88 6.18
CA VAL A 292 -3.58 -19.25 5.69
C VAL A 292 -4.12 -20.15 6.80
N PHE A 293 -5.18 -20.88 6.49
CA PHE A 293 -5.84 -21.81 7.39
C PHE A 293 -5.18 -23.20 7.30
N PRO A 294 -5.39 -24.07 8.31
CA PRO A 294 -5.00 -25.48 8.22
C PRO A 294 -5.55 -26.13 6.96
N ALA A 295 -4.72 -26.90 6.24
CA ALA A 295 -5.07 -27.46 4.93
C ALA A 295 -6.26 -28.44 4.97
N ASP A 296 -6.52 -29.05 6.12
CA ASP A 296 -7.64 -29.96 6.36
C ASP A 296 -8.95 -29.25 6.71
N SER A 297 -8.94 -27.92 6.86
CA SER A 297 -10.14 -27.16 7.19
C SER A 297 -11.10 -26.93 6.02
N GLY A 298 -10.61 -27.01 4.77
CA GLY A 298 -11.37 -26.64 3.58
C GLY A 298 -11.65 -25.13 3.47
N VAL A 299 -11.03 -24.29 4.29
CA VAL A 299 -11.14 -22.83 4.23
C VAL A 299 -10.00 -22.25 3.40
N GLU A 300 -10.34 -21.56 2.32
CA GLU A 300 -9.37 -20.89 1.44
C GLU A 300 -8.66 -19.72 2.14
N PRO A 301 -7.40 -19.41 1.78
CA PRO A 301 -6.69 -18.25 2.29
C PRO A 301 -7.42 -16.91 2.02
N ILE A 302 -7.38 -15.99 2.99
CA ILE A 302 -8.07 -14.69 2.90
C ILE A 302 -7.13 -13.53 3.17
N TYR A 303 -7.36 -12.38 2.54
CA TYR A 303 -6.70 -11.13 2.92
C TYR A 303 -7.51 -10.43 4.00
N ILE A 304 -6.85 -9.91 5.04
CA ILE A 304 -7.49 -9.19 6.12
C ILE A 304 -6.86 -7.83 6.37
N VAL A 305 -7.65 -6.91 6.91
CA VAL A 305 -7.20 -5.65 7.51
C VAL A 305 -7.78 -5.56 8.91
N VAL A 306 -6.94 -5.27 9.91
CA VAL A 306 -7.38 -5.17 11.31
C VAL A 306 -7.27 -3.73 11.79
N SER A 307 -8.39 -3.22 12.30
CA SER A 307 -8.48 -1.95 13.00
C SER A 307 -9.00 -2.19 14.42
N THR A 308 -8.34 -1.61 15.41
CA THR A 308 -8.69 -1.76 16.84
C THR A 308 -8.97 -0.38 17.41
N ALA A 309 -9.79 -0.29 18.47
CA ALA A 309 -10.05 1.00 19.13
C ALA A 309 -8.78 1.66 19.69
N LYS A 310 -7.76 0.86 20.06
CA LYS A 310 -6.41 1.39 20.37
C LYS A 310 -5.66 1.85 19.12
N GLY A 311 -5.95 1.27 17.95
CA GLY A 311 -5.42 1.66 16.65
C GLY A 311 -5.94 2.99 16.09
N THR A 312 -6.79 3.72 16.83
CA THR A 312 -7.14 5.11 16.52
C THR A 312 -6.55 6.13 17.49
N ALA A 313 -5.73 5.71 18.48
CA ALA A 313 -5.14 6.65 19.44
C ALA A 313 -3.70 6.33 19.91
N GLU A 314 -3.22 5.08 19.88
CA GLU A 314 -1.85 4.77 20.35
C GLU A 314 -1.25 3.56 19.61
N ALA A 315 -0.80 3.77 18.37
CA ALA A 315 0.32 3.09 17.68
C ALA A 315 0.30 3.49 16.20
N GLY A 316 1.05 4.55 15.85
CA GLY A 316 1.34 4.94 14.47
C GLY A 316 1.09 6.41 14.16
N HIS A 317 -0.07 6.95 14.56
CA HIS A 317 -0.37 8.38 14.46
C HIS A 317 -1.15 8.83 15.69
N THR A 318 -0.43 9.32 16.71
CA THR A 318 -1.04 10.13 17.75
C THR A 318 -1.51 11.41 17.07
N TYR A 319 -2.83 11.55 16.85
CA TYR A 319 -3.32 12.87 16.50
C TYR A 319 -3.03 13.78 17.68
N HIS A 320 -2.13 14.72 17.48
CA HIS A 320 -1.81 15.67 18.53
C HIS A 320 -3.06 16.54 18.73
N PRO A 321 -3.64 16.57 19.94
CA PRO A 321 -4.77 17.45 20.20
C PRO A 321 -4.34 18.89 19.93
N ALA A 322 -5.20 19.66 19.27
CA ALA A 322 -4.91 21.07 19.03
C ALA A 322 -4.74 21.78 20.39
N PRO A 323 -3.67 22.56 20.58
CA PRO A 323 -3.46 23.28 21.82
C PRO A 323 -4.59 24.29 22.04
N GLU A 324 -4.89 24.59 23.30
CA GLU A 324 -5.66 25.79 23.57
C GLU A 324 -4.84 27.03 23.18
N THR A 325 -5.52 28.15 22.91
CA THR A 325 -4.80 29.35 22.45
C THR A 325 -3.81 29.86 23.50
N SER A 326 -4.11 29.63 24.79
CA SER A 326 -3.21 29.92 25.91
C SER A 326 -1.92 29.09 25.92
N ASP A 327 -1.93 27.91 25.30
CA ASP A 327 -0.82 26.97 25.32
C ASP A 327 0.15 27.21 24.15
N ILE A 328 -0.20 28.11 23.21
CA ILE A 328 0.66 28.55 22.12
C ILE A 328 1.56 29.69 22.63
N THR A 329 2.49 29.35 23.51
CA THR A 329 3.29 30.35 24.25
C THR A 329 4.25 31.14 23.37
N ALA A 330 4.68 30.59 22.24
CA ALA A 330 5.59 31.27 21.32
C ALA A 330 4.92 32.38 20.48
N PHE A 331 3.59 32.31 20.33
CA PHE A 331 2.82 33.25 19.52
C PHE A 331 1.66 33.84 20.35
N PRO A 332 1.97 34.66 21.37
CA PRO A 332 0.99 35.13 22.35
C PRO A 332 -0.08 36.07 21.76
N ASP A 333 0.12 36.56 20.53
CA ASP A 333 -0.81 37.46 19.84
C ASP A 333 -1.82 36.72 18.93
N LEU A 334 -1.79 35.38 18.90
CA LEU A 334 -2.72 34.59 18.10
C LEU A 334 -4.15 34.67 18.62
N ARG A 335 -5.09 34.75 17.69
CA ARG A 335 -6.52 34.71 17.95
C ARG A 335 -7.17 33.62 17.13
N ARG A 336 -8.14 32.92 17.72
CA ARG A 336 -8.95 31.93 17.00
C ARG A 336 -9.58 32.58 15.75
N ALA A 337 -9.51 31.87 14.64
CA ALA A 337 -10.11 32.25 13.37
C ALA A 337 -11.10 31.16 12.90
N LYS A 338 -11.99 31.52 11.98
CA LYS A 338 -12.95 30.56 11.41
C LYS A 338 -12.20 29.43 10.69
N LYS A 339 -12.47 28.19 11.11
CA LYS A 339 -11.92 26.99 10.46
C LYS A 339 -12.44 26.90 9.01
N LYS A 340 -11.57 26.61 8.04
CA LYS A 340 -11.94 26.52 6.61
C LYS A 340 -11.26 25.36 5.87
N THR A 341 -10.03 25.00 6.22
CA THR A 341 -9.31 23.92 5.53
C THR A 341 -9.81 22.56 6.02
N PRO A 342 -10.29 21.66 5.13
CA PRO A 342 -10.77 20.34 5.52
C PRO A 342 -9.63 19.35 5.86
N PHE A 343 -9.92 18.37 6.70
CA PHE A 343 -9.11 17.17 6.95
C PHE A 343 -10.01 15.95 7.24
N ASN A 344 -9.42 14.75 7.34
CA ASN A 344 -10.13 13.51 7.70
C ASN A 344 -10.52 13.52 9.19
N GLY A 345 -11.55 14.31 9.52
CA GLY A 345 -12.04 14.50 10.90
C GLY A 345 -12.74 15.85 11.13
N GLY A 346 -12.73 16.77 10.15
CA GLY A 346 -13.42 18.05 10.24
C GLY A 346 -12.70 19.17 9.51
N LEU A 347 -12.68 20.36 10.13
CA LEU A 347 -11.92 21.51 9.65
C LEU A 347 -10.76 21.79 10.60
N ARG A 348 -9.59 22.14 10.04
CA ARG A 348 -8.39 22.41 10.82
C ARG A 348 -8.62 23.57 11.79
N ASP A 349 -8.16 23.40 13.03
CA ASP A 349 -8.05 24.51 13.97
C ASP A 349 -7.18 25.61 13.38
N ARG A 350 -7.68 26.84 13.44
CA ARG A 350 -7.09 27.99 12.75
C ARG A 350 -6.95 29.17 13.69
N TRP A 351 -5.82 29.85 13.57
CA TRP A 351 -5.54 31.13 14.21
C TRP A 351 -5.04 32.15 13.21
N ILE A 352 -5.11 33.41 13.61
CA ILE A 352 -4.54 34.52 12.86
C ILE A 352 -3.77 35.41 13.84
N ASN A 353 -2.63 35.94 13.41
CA ASN A 353 -1.87 36.89 14.22
C ASN A 353 -2.59 38.24 14.36
N ALA A 354 -2.18 39.06 15.32
CA ALA A 354 -2.83 40.33 15.59
C ALA A 354 -2.83 41.29 14.39
N LYS A 355 -1.84 41.17 13.50
CA LYS A 355 -1.72 41.97 12.27
C LYS A 355 -2.58 41.46 11.11
N GLY A 356 -3.20 40.28 11.22
CA GLY A 356 -4.00 39.69 10.16
C GLY A 356 -3.20 39.23 8.93
N ARG A 357 -1.86 39.11 9.05
CA ARG A 357 -0.95 38.84 7.91
C ARG A 357 -0.59 37.37 7.75
N ILE A 358 -0.69 36.60 8.83
CA ILE A 358 -0.30 35.19 8.87
C ILE A 358 -1.44 34.40 9.51
N ILE A 359 -1.84 33.34 8.82
CA ILE A 359 -2.78 32.33 9.27
C ILE A 359 -1.97 31.13 9.75
N TYR A 360 -2.33 30.58 10.89
CA TYR A 360 -1.76 29.34 11.41
C TYR A 360 -2.82 28.27 11.45
N GLU A 361 -2.51 27.07 10.96
CA GLU A 361 -3.38 25.89 11.08
C GLU A 361 -2.67 24.79 11.84
N TRP A 362 -3.41 24.06 12.66
CA TRP A 362 -2.85 22.92 13.38
C TRP A 362 -2.64 21.73 12.44
N ASP A 363 -1.44 21.15 12.48
CA ASP A 363 -1.18 19.85 11.89
C ASP A 363 -1.37 18.75 12.95
N TYR A 364 -2.55 18.14 12.96
CA TYR A 364 -2.86 17.07 13.91
C TYR A 364 -1.95 15.86 13.74
N LEU A 365 -1.28 15.68 12.60
CA LEU A 365 -0.41 14.53 12.39
C LEU A 365 0.95 14.71 13.06
N HIS A 366 1.47 15.93 13.08
CA HIS A 366 2.84 16.22 13.54
C HIS A 366 2.91 17.06 14.81
N GLY A 367 1.78 17.61 15.27
CA GLY A 367 1.73 18.41 16.50
C GLY A 367 2.37 19.78 16.39
N GLU A 368 2.27 20.39 15.20
CA GLU A 368 2.94 21.65 14.87
C GLU A 368 1.97 22.67 14.23
N LEU A 369 2.38 23.95 14.25
CA LEU A 369 1.66 25.04 13.59
C LEU A 369 2.18 25.23 12.18
N GLU A 370 1.31 25.05 11.20
CA GLU A 370 1.56 25.33 9.79
C GLU A 370 1.20 26.79 9.49
N ALA A 371 2.20 27.60 9.10
CA ALA A 371 2.01 29.02 8.85
C ALA A 371 1.76 29.30 7.37
N TYR A 372 0.81 30.20 7.09
CA TYR A 372 0.43 30.61 5.75
C TYR A 372 0.28 32.12 5.64
N ARG A 373 0.69 32.68 4.51
CA ARG A 373 0.51 34.10 4.22
C ARG A 373 -0.97 34.39 3.95
N ALA A 374 -1.57 35.32 4.69
CA ALA A 374 -2.99 35.63 4.57
C ALA A 374 -3.39 36.23 3.21
N SER A 375 -2.45 36.85 2.48
CA SER A 375 -2.75 37.52 1.19
C SER A 375 -2.94 36.55 0.02
N ASP A 376 -2.23 35.42 0.01
CA ASP A 376 -2.21 34.49 -1.14
C ASP A 376 -2.29 33.00 -0.74
N GLY A 377 -2.25 32.71 0.56
CA GLY A 377 -2.29 31.37 1.12
C GLY A 377 -1.01 30.58 0.92
N SER A 378 0.12 31.21 0.59
CA SER A 378 1.41 30.53 0.44
C SER A 378 1.93 29.99 1.78
N HIS A 379 2.49 28.77 1.77
CA HIS A 379 3.07 28.14 2.96
C HIS A 379 4.38 28.84 3.37
N LEU A 380 4.52 29.13 4.65
CA LEU A 380 5.65 29.85 5.26
C LEU A 380 6.55 28.96 6.13
N GLY A 381 6.16 27.71 6.37
CA GLY A 381 6.89 26.77 7.22
C GLY A 381 6.01 26.21 8.34
N SER A 382 6.55 25.20 9.03
CA SER A 382 5.96 24.66 10.26
C SER A 382 6.76 25.09 11.48
N TYR A 383 6.07 25.25 12.61
CA TYR A 383 6.62 25.83 13.83
C TYR A 383 6.15 25.07 15.06
N ASP A 384 7.04 24.91 16.03
CA ASP A 384 6.67 24.42 17.37
C ASP A 384 5.85 25.49 18.11
N HIS A 385 4.71 25.07 18.67
CA HIS A 385 3.74 25.99 19.28
C HIS A 385 4.21 26.59 20.62
N ARG A 386 5.18 25.96 21.31
CA ARG A 386 5.66 26.39 22.63
C ARG A 386 6.91 27.26 22.53
N THR A 387 7.84 26.87 21.66
CA THR A 387 9.16 27.48 21.50
C THR A 387 9.22 28.46 20.34
N GLY A 388 8.39 28.27 19.30
CA GLY A 388 8.41 29.07 18.08
C GLY A 388 9.54 28.70 17.13
N GLU A 389 10.29 27.64 17.43
CA GLU A 389 11.32 27.11 16.56
C GLU A 389 10.70 26.64 15.24
N GLN A 390 11.36 26.96 14.13
CA GLN A 390 10.93 26.51 12.82
C GLN A 390 11.36 25.05 12.63
N ILE A 391 10.39 24.17 12.40
CA ILE A 391 10.61 22.75 12.19
C ILE A 391 10.92 22.51 10.70
N ASP A 392 10.00 22.93 9.81
CA ASP A 392 10.19 22.83 8.36
C ASP A 392 10.22 24.20 7.65
N PRO A 393 11.00 24.33 6.55
CA PRO A 393 11.01 25.51 5.71
C PRO A 393 9.75 25.64 4.83
N PRO A 394 9.52 26.81 4.21
CA PRO A 394 8.45 27.02 3.23
C PRO A 394 8.44 25.97 2.10
N LYS A 395 7.26 25.39 1.84
CA LYS A 395 7.04 24.38 0.79
C LYS A 395 6.26 25.00 -0.38
N LYS A 396 6.90 25.15 -1.55
CA LYS A 396 6.32 25.87 -2.72
C LYS A 396 5.03 25.25 -3.28
N ASN A 397 4.83 23.96 -3.06
CA ASN A 397 3.64 23.21 -3.50
C ASN A 397 2.51 23.17 -2.46
N ARG A 398 2.70 23.73 -1.25
CA ARG A 398 1.69 23.76 -0.19
C ARG A 398 1.03 25.15 -0.13
N SER A 399 -0.30 25.19 -0.17
CA SER A 399 -1.05 26.44 -0.11
C SER A 399 -2.50 26.24 0.35
N ILE A 400 -3.02 27.23 1.09
CA ILE A 400 -4.43 27.32 1.50
C ILE A 400 -5.23 28.36 0.71
N LYS A 401 -4.78 28.76 -0.49
CA LYS A 401 -5.44 29.80 -1.30
C LYS A 401 -6.94 29.58 -1.51
N LYS A 402 -7.36 28.32 -1.65
CA LYS A 402 -8.77 27.92 -1.80
C LYS A 402 -9.62 28.13 -0.54
N TYR A 403 -8.98 28.38 0.60
CA TYR A 403 -9.57 28.41 1.94
C TYR A 403 -9.20 29.67 2.73
N LEU A 404 -8.77 30.76 2.07
CA LEU A 404 -8.51 32.05 2.72
C LEU A 404 -9.78 32.64 3.33
#